data_AF-A0A2E4KSA2-F1
#
_entry.id   AF-A0A2E4KSA2-F1
#
_cell.length_a   1.000
_cell.length_b   1.000
_cell.length_c   1.000
_cell.angle_alpha   90.00
_cell.angle_beta   90.00
_cell.angle_gamma   90.00
#
_symmetry.space_group_name_H-M   'P 1'
#
loop_
_entity.id
_entity.type
_entity.pdbx_description
1 polymer ?
#
loop_
_entity_poly.entity_id
_entity_poly.type
_entity_poly.pdbx_seq_one_letter_code
_entity_poly.pdbx_strand_id
1 'polypeptide(L)'
;MRALVLTALIVVLPISQLDTVLERGEILIGTTGDYRPFTYQRPDGTFEGFDIDAARRLGADLGVKVRFVSTSWPQLVEGLREGRYDIAMSGITRNFERQKIVSLSDPYLSIGKCLLIRRADRARFTDLRAIDRLGVRIGVNPGGTNESFVRERINTADIVVIEDNLSIPDAVAEGRVDVMLTDNVEAVLVANEDPRLFAVQPDSPLSRDELSYMLPRDDPAFLNWVNLWVHRMALNGEFERLREKWIDGVSASPGKRSENSSKGAGLRLLEPLGNISRPAVGRLFARDEPWSVIESWFSQGWDSLFAKRPRSLGVSSAESF
;
A
#
# COMPACT_ATOMS: atom_id res chain seq x y z
N MET A 1 49.81 12.53 -34.76
CA MET A 1 48.61 13.05 -34.05
C MET A 1 47.66 11.87 -33.84
N ARG A 2 47.35 11.48 -32.59
CA ARG A 2 46.31 10.48 -32.30
C ARG A 2 45.03 11.23 -31.94
N ALA A 3 44.01 11.14 -32.78
CA ALA A 3 42.70 11.71 -32.52
C ALA A 3 42.03 10.89 -31.41
N LEU A 4 41.78 11.50 -30.25
CA LEU A 4 40.85 10.96 -29.26
C LEU A 4 39.43 11.15 -29.83
N VAL A 5 38.77 10.05 -30.16
CA VAL A 5 37.33 10.05 -30.42
C VAL A 5 36.64 9.97 -29.07
N LEU A 6 36.06 11.08 -28.60
CA LEU A 6 35.12 11.06 -27.48
C LEU A 6 33.78 10.52 -27.99
N THR A 7 33.46 9.28 -27.64
CA THR A 7 32.10 8.76 -27.81
C THR A 7 31.23 9.34 -26.69
N ALA A 8 30.38 10.31 -27.03
CA ALA A 8 29.38 10.81 -26.09
C ALA A 8 28.36 9.71 -25.81
N LEU A 9 28.25 9.29 -24.55
CA LEU A 9 27.20 8.38 -24.08
C LEU A 9 25.89 9.17 -24.01
N ILE A 10 24.96 8.93 -24.93
CA ILE A 10 23.60 9.47 -24.84
C ILE A 10 22.84 8.60 -23.84
N VAL A 11 22.55 9.15 -22.67
CA VAL A 11 21.66 8.53 -21.67
C VAL A 11 20.24 8.87 -22.09
N VAL A 12 19.54 7.91 -22.69
CA VAL A 12 18.08 8.00 -22.87
C VAL A 12 17.44 7.60 -21.54
N LEU A 13 16.89 8.57 -20.82
CA LEU A 13 16.09 8.28 -19.64
C LEU A 13 14.74 7.71 -20.08
N PRO A 14 14.23 6.65 -19.44
CA PRO A 14 12.89 6.14 -19.72
C PRO A 14 11.86 7.25 -19.42
N ILE A 15 10.86 7.37 -20.30
CA ILE A 15 9.73 8.28 -20.12
C ILE A 15 8.94 7.80 -18.89
N SER A 16 8.57 8.72 -18.00
CA SER A 16 7.75 8.39 -16.83
C SER A 16 6.34 8.02 -17.29
N GLN A 17 5.72 7.04 -16.64
CA GLN A 17 4.30 6.76 -16.81
C GLN A 17 3.41 7.92 -16.46
N LEU A 18 3.85 8.84 -15.60
CA LEU A 18 3.12 10.09 -15.39
C LEU A 18 2.95 10.85 -16.71
N ASP A 19 4.02 11.02 -17.47
CA ASP A 19 3.99 11.72 -18.75
C ASP A 19 3.15 10.96 -19.77
N THR A 20 3.31 9.63 -19.85
CA THR A 20 2.51 8.77 -20.74
C THR A 20 1.01 8.89 -20.44
N VAL A 21 0.61 8.90 -19.16
CA VAL A 21 -0.79 9.04 -18.74
C VAL A 21 -1.34 10.42 -19.11
N LEU A 22 -0.57 11.48 -18.88
CA LEU A 22 -0.96 12.85 -19.19
C LEU A 22 -1.10 13.07 -20.69
N GLU A 23 -0.16 12.57 -21.50
CA GLU A 23 -0.22 12.66 -22.96
C GLU A 23 -1.41 11.86 -23.53
N ARG A 24 -1.64 10.66 -22.99
CA ARG A 24 -2.77 9.81 -23.41
C ARG A 24 -4.13 10.37 -22.99
N GLY A 25 -4.18 11.18 -21.93
CA GLY A 25 -5.43 11.71 -21.37
C GLY A 25 -6.30 10.64 -20.68
N GLU A 26 -5.73 9.48 -20.37
CA GLU A 26 -6.40 8.36 -19.70
C GLU A 26 -5.41 7.58 -18.82
N ILE A 27 -5.80 7.32 -17.57
CA ILE A 27 -5.12 6.42 -16.64
C ILE A 27 -5.84 5.07 -16.58
N LEU A 28 -5.06 3.99 -16.74
CA LEU A 28 -5.49 2.60 -16.66
C LEU A 28 -5.25 2.07 -15.25
N ILE A 29 -6.33 1.65 -14.58
CA ILE A 29 -6.30 1.20 -13.18
C ILE A 29 -6.54 -0.30 -13.12
N GLY A 30 -5.53 -1.05 -12.70
CA GLY A 30 -5.66 -2.48 -12.41
C GLY A 30 -6.42 -2.69 -11.09
N THR A 31 -7.49 -3.49 -11.12
CA THR A 31 -8.28 -3.81 -9.92
C THR A 31 -8.91 -5.20 -10.02
N THR A 32 -9.03 -5.92 -8.90
CA THR A 32 -9.48 -7.32 -8.91
C THR A 32 -10.99 -7.47 -8.96
N GLY A 33 -11.73 -6.53 -8.37
CA GLY A 33 -13.20 -6.58 -8.34
C GLY A 33 -13.79 -7.63 -7.41
N ASP A 34 -12.98 -8.26 -6.56
CA ASP A 34 -13.38 -9.39 -5.71
C ASP A 34 -13.13 -9.13 -4.22
N TYR A 35 -12.86 -7.89 -3.80
CA TYR A 35 -12.40 -7.57 -2.44
C TYR A 35 -13.15 -6.37 -1.85
N ARG A 36 -14.36 -6.63 -1.33
CA ARG A 36 -15.17 -5.60 -0.68
C ARG A 36 -14.60 -5.23 0.69
N PRO A 37 -14.65 -3.95 1.10
CA PRO A 37 -15.31 -2.82 0.44
C PRO A 37 -14.38 -2.01 -0.51
N PHE A 38 -13.19 -2.52 -0.84
CA PHE A 38 -12.20 -1.76 -1.63
C PHE A 38 -12.50 -1.77 -3.12
N THR A 39 -12.82 -2.95 -3.67
CA THR A 39 -13.15 -3.14 -5.08
C THR A 39 -14.15 -4.27 -5.24
N TYR A 40 -15.19 -4.01 -6.04
CA TYR A 40 -16.19 -5.00 -6.41
C TYR A 40 -16.59 -4.78 -7.86
N GLN A 41 -16.53 -5.84 -8.66
CA GLN A 41 -17.08 -5.86 -10.00
C GLN A 41 -18.52 -6.38 -9.92
N ARG A 42 -19.45 -5.50 -10.26
CA ARG A 42 -20.87 -5.85 -10.34
C ARG A 42 -21.14 -6.77 -11.53
N PRO A 43 -22.28 -7.49 -11.54
CA PRO A 43 -22.68 -8.33 -12.67
C PRO A 43 -22.81 -7.60 -14.00
N ASP A 44 -23.06 -6.29 -13.99
CA ASP A 44 -23.10 -5.44 -15.19
C ASP A 44 -21.69 -5.04 -15.71
N GLY A 45 -20.63 -5.50 -15.06
CA GLY A 45 -19.24 -5.23 -15.39
C GLY A 45 -18.70 -3.92 -14.81
N THR A 46 -19.52 -3.11 -14.13
CA THR A 46 -19.08 -1.87 -13.51
C THR A 46 -18.38 -2.12 -12.18
N PHE A 47 -17.46 -1.21 -11.81
CA PHE A 47 -16.72 -1.29 -10.55
C PHE A 47 -17.25 -0.29 -9.51
N GLU A 48 -17.22 -0.72 -8.25
CA GLU A 48 -17.49 0.10 -7.07
C GLU A 48 -16.58 -0.26 -5.89
N GLY A 49 -16.48 0.64 -4.90
CA GLY A 49 -15.68 0.44 -3.71
C GLY A 49 -14.80 1.64 -3.37
N PHE A 50 -14.13 1.57 -2.22
CA PHE A 50 -13.23 2.61 -1.71
C PHE A 50 -12.16 2.99 -2.75
N ASP A 51 -11.44 1.99 -3.29
CA ASP A 51 -10.33 2.26 -4.20
C ASP A 51 -10.81 2.66 -5.59
N ILE A 52 -12.03 2.26 -5.97
CA ILE A 52 -12.66 2.69 -7.22
C ILE A 52 -13.00 4.18 -7.16
N ASP A 53 -13.56 4.64 -6.04
CA ASP A 53 -13.84 6.06 -5.84
C ASP A 53 -12.55 6.88 -5.66
N ALA A 54 -11.54 6.33 -4.96
CA ALA A 54 -10.22 6.93 -4.87
C ALA A 54 -9.56 7.07 -6.26
N ALA A 55 -9.68 6.05 -7.12
CA ALA A 55 -9.17 6.07 -8.49
C ALA A 55 -9.87 7.13 -9.36
N ARG A 56 -11.19 7.29 -9.21
CA ARG A 56 -11.93 8.39 -9.88
C ARG A 56 -11.40 9.75 -9.45
N ARG A 57 -11.09 9.92 -8.17
CA ARG A 57 -10.48 11.16 -7.64
C ARG A 57 -9.05 11.37 -8.15
N LEU A 58 -8.25 10.32 -8.22
CA LEU A 58 -6.91 10.33 -8.82
C LEU A 58 -6.96 10.87 -10.26
N GLY A 59 -7.85 10.32 -11.10
CA GLY A 59 -8.02 10.79 -12.47
C GLY A 59 -8.49 12.24 -12.57
N ALA A 60 -9.40 12.67 -11.68
CA ALA A 60 -9.83 14.06 -11.62
C ALA A 60 -8.69 15.02 -11.26
N ASP A 61 -7.84 14.66 -10.29
CA ASP A 61 -6.68 15.46 -9.87
C ASP A 61 -5.56 15.46 -10.93
N LEU A 62 -5.43 14.40 -11.73
CA LEU A 62 -4.56 14.33 -12.92
C LEU A 62 -5.13 15.11 -14.12
N GLY A 63 -6.44 15.36 -14.15
CA GLY A 63 -7.14 15.92 -15.31
C GLY A 63 -7.34 14.92 -16.47
N VAL A 64 -7.39 13.62 -16.18
CA VAL A 64 -7.49 12.53 -17.17
C VAL A 64 -8.70 11.63 -16.94
N LYS A 65 -9.09 10.87 -17.96
CA LYS A 65 -10.12 9.83 -17.81
C LYS A 65 -9.59 8.64 -17.02
N VAL A 66 -10.48 7.95 -16.31
CA VAL A 66 -10.16 6.71 -15.61
C VAL A 66 -10.77 5.53 -16.33
N ARG A 67 -9.95 4.51 -16.62
CA ARG A 67 -10.40 3.24 -17.15
C ARG A 67 -9.94 2.11 -16.24
N PHE A 68 -10.90 1.33 -15.74
CA PHE A 68 -10.62 0.16 -14.95
C PHE A 68 -10.29 -1.05 -15.84
N VAL A 69 -9.26 -1.78 -15.44
CA VAL A 69 -8.79 -3.01 -16.09
C VAL A 69 -8.90 -4.13 -15.06
N SER A 70 -9.80 -5.09 -15.33
CA SER A 70 -9.97 -6.27 -14.49
C SER A 70 -8.68 -7.11 -14.48
N THR A 71 -8.32 -7.65 -13.33
CA THR A 71 -7.16 -8.52 -13.11
C THR A 71 -7.46 -9.47 -11.95
N SER A 72 -6.53 -10.37 -11.63
CA SER A 72 -6.61 -11.21 -10.43
C SER A 72 -5.39 -11.02 -9.54
N TRP A 73 -5.46 -11.47 -8.29
CA TRP A 73 -4.33 -11.42 -7.36
C TRP A 73 -3.05 -12.08 -7.90
N PRO A 74 -3.09 -13.29 -8.49
CA PRO A 74 -1.89 -13.89 -9.10
C PRO A 74 -1.33 -13.10 -10.29
N GLN A 75 -2.17 -12.39 -11.03
CA GLN A 75 -1.80 -11.65 -12.24
C GLN A 75 -1.49 -10.17 -12.01
N LEU A 76 -1.67 -9.67 -10.78
CA LEU A 76 -1.62 -8.25 -10.44
C LEU A 76 -0.25 -7.61 -10.74
N VAL A 77 0.83 -8.30 -10.39
CA VAL A 77 2.19 -7.77 -10.61
C VAL A 77 2.57 -7.90 -12.09
N GLU A 78 2.22 -9.01 -12.73
CA GLU A 78 2.60 -9.22 -14.12
C GLU A 78 1.84 -8.27 -15.06
N GLY A 79 0.56 -8.03 -14.81
CA GLY A 79 -0.21 -7.06 -15.58
C GLY A 79 0.35 -5.64 -15.48
N LEU A 80 0.89 -5.25 -14.33
CA LEU A 80 1.57 -3.96 -14.16
C LEU A 80 2.88 -3.90 -14.95
N ARG A 81 3.69 -4.97 -14.92
CA ARG A 81 4.97 -5.06 -15.65
C ARG A 81 4.80 -5.07 -17.16
N GLU A 82 3.77 -5.76 -17.64
CA GLU A 82 3.39 -5.81 -19.06
C GLU A 82 2.74 -4.50 -19.54
N GLY A 83 2.48 -3.54 -18.64
CA GLY A 83 1.83 -2.27 -18.99
C GLY A 83 0.35 -2.41 -19.35
N ARG A 84 -0.34 -3.45 -18.87
CA ARG A 84 -1.79 -3.60 -19.05
C ARG A 84 -2.58 -2.54 -18.27
N TYR A 85 -1.97 -1.97 -17.24
CA TYR A 85 -2.43 -0.82 -16.49
C TYR A 85 -1.24 -0.03 -15.95
N ASP A 86 -1.45 1.24 -15.62
CA ASP A 86 -0.39 2.15 -15.16
C ASP A 86 -0.18 2.04 -13.64
N ILE A 87 -1.26 1.78 -12.90
CA ILE A 87 -1.28 1.68 -11.44
C ILE A 87 -2.33 0.65 -11.04
N ALA A 88 -2.09 -0.08 -9.95
CA ALA A 88 -3.10 -0.95 -9.37
C ALA A 88 -3.64 -0.41 -8.03
N MET A 89 -4.97 -0.40 -7.91
CA MET A 89 -5.73 0.10 -6.76
C MET A 89 -6.81 -0.93 -6.41
N SER A 90 -6.56 -1.72 -5.36
CA SER A 90 -7.31 -2.96 -5.11
C SER A 90 -7.18 -3.50 -3.67
N GLY A 91 -6.94 -2.65 -2.67
CA GLY A 91 -6.73 -3.05 -1.28
C GLY A 91 -5.39 -3.76 -1.09
N ILE A 92 -4.34 -3.23 -1.71
CA ILE A 92 -3.06 -3.94 -1.85
C ILE A 92 -2.22 -3.75 -0.58
N THR A 93 -2.05 -4.84 0.18
CA THR A 93 -1.13 -4.88 1.33
C THR A 93 0.30 -4.44 0.96
N ARG A 94 0.84 -3.49 1.72
CA ARG A 94 2.20 -2.99 1.62
C ARG A 94 3.16 -3.94 2.35
N ASN A 95 4.12 -4.53 1.62
CA ASN A 95 5.12 -5.42 2.23
C ASN A 95 6.43 -5.46 1.43
N PHE A 96 7.48 -6.00 2.05
CA PHE A 96 8.82 -6.06 1.44
C PHE A 96 8.90 -6.98 0.22
N GLU A 97 8.15 -8.08 0.19
CA GLU A 97 8.19 -9.00 -0.96
C GLU A 97 7.66 -8.33 -2.23
N ARG A 98 6.57 -7.57 -2.14
CA ARG A 98 6.07 -6.74 -3.24
C ARG A 98 7.04 -5.62 -3.57
N GLN A 99 7.59 -4.91 -2.58
CA GLN A 99 8.51 -3.79 -2.79
C GLN A 99 9.80 -4.19 -3.56
N LYS A 100 10.21 -5.47 -3.53
CA LYS A 100 11.35 -5.96 -4.34
C LYS A 100 11.09 -5.87 -5.84
N ILE A 101 9.84 -5.89 -6.27
CA ILE A 101 9.45 -6.09 -7.67
C ILE A 101 8.55 -4.99 -8.24
N VAL A 102 7.94 -4.17 -7.37
CA VAL A 102 7.08 -3.02 -7.71
C VAL A 102 7.35 -1.88 -6.73
N SER A 103 6.90 -0.69 -7.05
CA SER A 103 6.82 0.43 -6.10
C SER A 103 5.47 0.41 -5.39
N LEU A 104 5.46 0.77 -4.10
CA LEU A 104 4.24 0.93 -3.31
C LEU A 104 4.18 2.36 -2.81
N SER A 105 3.03 3.01 -2.98
CA SER A 105 2.80 4.36 -2.47
C SER A 105 2.94 4.43 -0.96
N ASP A 106 2.93 5.66 -0.44
CA ASP A 106 2.63 5.90 0.96
C ASP A 106 1.28 5.24 1.32
N PRO A 107 1.18 4.66 2.52
CA PRO A 107 0.00 3.94 2.96
C PRO A 107 -1.21 4.86 3.18
N TYR A 108 -2.41 4.37 2.89
CA TYR A 108 -3.67 5.11 3.07
C TYR A 108 -4.61 4.52 4.13
N LEU A 109 -4.42 3.26 4.54
CA LEU A 109 -5.24 2.61 5.56
C LEU A 109 -4.44 1.54 6.31
N SER A 110 -4.57 1.48 7.63
CA SER A 110 -4.06 0.36 8.45
C SER A 110 -5.13 -0.72 8.61
N ILE A 111 -4.70 -1.98 8.46
CA ILE A 111 -5.54 -3.18 8.54
C ILE A 111 -4.78 -4.30 9.28
N GLY A 112 -5.38 -5.48 9.39
CA GLY A 112 -4.65 -6.68 9.77
C GLY A 112 -5.47 -7.95 9.56
N LYS A 113 -4.81 -9.11 9.61
CA LYS A 113 -5.45 -10.42 9.42
C LYS A 113 -6.45 -10.74 10.54
N CYS A 114 -7.57 -11.31 10.15
CA CYS A 114 -8.71 -11.62 11.00
C CYS A 114 -9.30 -12.97 10.56
N LEU A 115 -9.93 -13.67 11.50
CA LEU A 115 -10.64 -14.90 11.20
C LEU A 115 -12.11 -14.58 10.97
N LEU A 116 -12.64 -15.05 9.85
CA LEU A 116 -14.07 -15.11 9.61
C LEU A 116 -14.52 -16.57 9.75
N ILE A 117 -15.46 -16.82 10.65
CA ILE A 117 -15.90 -18.16 11.03
C ILE A 117 -17.43 -18.23 11.04
N ARG A 118 -17.99 -19.43 11.16
CA ARG A 118 -19.40 -19.56 11.56
C ARG A 118 -19.60 -18.99 12.95
N ARG A 119 -20.68 -18.24 13.15
CA ARG A 119 -21.08 -17.69 14.45
C ARG A 119 -21.27 -18.77 15.52
N ALA A 120 -21.72 -19.97 15.11
CA ALA A 120 -21.85 -21.13 15.98
C ALA A 120 -20.50 -21.61 16.54
N ASP A 121 -19.40 -21.37 15.83
CA ASP A 121 -18.05 -21.81 16.19
C ASP A 121 -17.24 -20.75 16.97
N ARG A 122 -17.86 -19.62 17.38
CA ARG A 122 -17.17 -18.50 18.05
C ARG A 122 -16.42 -18.85 19.34
N ALA A 123 -16.86 -19.90 20.04
CA ALA A 123 -16.19 -20.37 21.25
C ALA A 123 -15.02 -21.33 20.93
N ARG A 124 -15.01 -21.91 19.73
CA ARG A 124 -14.02 -22.89 19.28
C ARG A 124 -12.83 -22.22 18.61
N PHE A 125 -13.05 -21.19 17.81
CA PHE A 125 -12.01 -20.50 17.04
C PHE A 125 -11.82 -19.07 17.54
N THR A 126 -10.84 -18.89 18.44
CA THR A 126 -10.59 -17.62 19.15
C THR A 126 -9.32 -16.92 18.71
N ASP A 127 -8.37 -17.64 18.13
CA ASP A 127 -7.03 -17.19 17.78
C ASP A 127 -6.34 -18.18 16.83
N LEU A 128 -5.10 -17.90 16.44
CA LEU A 128 -4.32 -18.75 15.53
C LEU A 128 -4.07 -20.18 16.07
N ARG A 129 -3.86 -20.36 17.37
CA ARG A 129 -3.63 -21.69 17.95
C ARG A 129 -4.90 -22.53 17.97
N ALA A 130 -6.05 -21.87 18.06
CA ALA A 130 -7.35 -22.53 18.02
C ALA A 130 -7.66 -23.11 16.63
N ILE A 131 -7.14 -22.49 15.56
CA ILE A 131 -7.37 -22.93 14.18
C ILE A 131 -6.26 -23.82 13.63
N ASP A 132 -5.01 -23.74 14.12
CA ASP A 132 -3.90 -24.61 13.68
C ASP A 132 -3.99 -26.00 14.32
N ARG A 133 -5.01 -26.77 13.92
CA ARG A 133 -5.30 -28.10 14.46
C ARG A 133 -5.71 -29.06 13.34
N LEU A 134 -5.42 -30.34 13.56
CA LEU A 134 -5.81 -31.40 12.63
C LEU A 134 -7.34 -31.41 12.43
N GLY A 135 -7.76 -31.50 11.16
CA GLY A 135 -9.18 -31.52 10.78
C GLY A 135 -9.87 -30.16 10.76
N VAL A 136 -9.16 -29.05 11.00
CA VAL A 136 -9.66 -27.70 10.70
C VAL A 136 -9.30 -27.37 9.25
N ARG A 137 -10.26 -26.84 8.49
CA ARG A 137 -10.04 -26.37 7.11
C ARG A 137 -10.05 -24.85 7.05
N ILE A 138 -8.96 -24.26 6.56
CA ILE A 138 -8.80 -22.82 6.41
C ILE A 138 -8.89 -22.46 4.93
N GLY A 139 -9.97 -21.78 4.54
CA GLY A 139 -10.20 -21.24 3.21
C GLY A 139 -9.39 -19.96 2.98
N VAL A 140 -8.69 -19.87 1.86
CA VAL A 140 -7.96 -18.68 1.40
C VAL A 140 -8.05 -18.54 -0.12
N ASN A 141 -7.96 -17.30 -0.61
CA ASN A 141 -7.83 -17.01 -2.04
C ASN A 141 -6.37 -17.14 -2.51
N PRO A 142 -6.13 -17.52 -3.78
CA PRO A 142 -4.79 -17.76 -4.30
C PRO A 142 -3.98 -16.48 -4.55
N GLY A 143 -2.66 -16.56 -4.38
CA GLY A 143 -1.70 -15.54 -4.83
C GLY A 143 -1.65 -14.26 -3.99
N GLY A 144 -2.44 -14.19 -2.92
CA GLY A 144 -2.54 -13.05 -2.03
C GLY A 144 -1.75 -13.19 -0.72
N THR A 145 -1.87 -12.16 0.13
CA THR A 145 -1.25 -12.17 1.47
C THR A 145 -1.97 -13.10 2.44
N ASN A 146 -3.24 -13.45 2.20
CA ASN A 146 -3.98 -14.44 3.00
C ASN A 146 -3.34 -15.82 2.89
N GLU A 147 -3.12 -16.30 1.66
CA GLU A 147 -2.46 -17.58 1.40
C GLU A 147 -1.03 -17.60 1.98
N SER A 148 -0.26 -16.54 1.74
CA SER A 148 1.11 -16.46 2.26
C SER A 148 1.15 -16.50 3.79
N PHE A 149 0.23 -15.79 4.45
CA PHE A 149 0.13 -15.78 5.91
C PHE A 149 -0.21 -17.16 6.47
N VAL A 150 -1.21 -17.87 5.91
CA VAL A 150 -1.53 -19.22 6.41
C VAL A 150 -0.37 -20.18 6.18
N ARG A 151 0.30 -20.13 5.02
CA ARG A 151 1.43 -21.02 4.72
C ARG A 151 2.64 -20.77 5.63
N GLU A 152 2.83 -19.54 6.10
CA GLU A 152 3.90 -19.20 7.04
C GLU A 152 3.56 -19.60 8.49
N ARG A 153 2.28 -19.50 8.88
CA ARG A 153 1.87 -19.55 10.30
C ARG A 153 1.11 -20.80 10.73
N ILE A 154 0.59 -21.57 9.79
CA ILE A 154 -0.23 -22.77 10.04
C ILE A 154 0.57 -24.00 9.64
N ASN A 155 0.69 -24.98 10.54
CA ASN A 155 1.50 -26.18 10.33
C ASN A 155 0.68 -27.48 10.31
N THR A 156 -0.56 -27.44 10.81
CA THR A 156 -1.36 -28.63 11.13
C THR A 156 -2.73 -28.63 10.46
N ALA A 157 -3.37 -27.47 10.32
CA ALA A 157 -4.68 -27.37 9.67
C ALA A 157 -4.58 -27.49 8.14
N ASP A 158 -5.67 -27.94 7.51
CA ASP A 158 -5.76 -28.08 6.07
C ASP A 158 -5.98 -26.71 5.43
N ILE A 159 -5.04 -26.28 4.58
CA ILE A 159 -5.18 -25.05 3.80
C ILE A 159 -5.94 -25.39 2.51
N VAL A 160 -7.14 -24.82 2.37
CA VAL A 160 -8.01 -24.99 1.19
C VAL A 160 -7.96 -23.73 0.35
N VAL A 161 -7.32 -23.80 -0.80
CA VAL A 161 -7.31 -22.69 -1.77
C VAL A 161 -8.61 -22.70 -2.55
N ILE A 162 -9.32 -21.57 -2.57
CA ILE A 162 -10.59 -21.39 -3.28
C ILE A 162 -10.38 -20.25 -4.28
N GLU A 163 -10.53 -20.55 -5.57
CA GLU A 163 -10.23 -19.62 -6.67
C GLU A 163 -11.15 -18.38 -6.66
N ASP A 164 -12.44 -18.58 -6.46
CA ASP A 164 -13.41 -17.49 -6.36
C ASP A 164 -13.45 -16.93 -4.92
N ASN A 165 -12.76 -15.80 -4.71
CA ASN A 165 -12.69 -15.13 -3.41
C ASN A 165 -14.08 -14.81 -2.83
N LEU A 166 -15.03 -14.43 -3.68
CA LEU A 166 -16.39 -14.05 -3.26
C LEU A 166 -17.19 -15.24 -2.70
N SER A 167 -16.80 -16.47 -3.03
CA SER A 167 -17.46 -17.70 -2.57
C SER A 167 -16.97 -18.21 -1.20
N ILE A 168 -15.83 -17.71 -0.70
CA ILE A 168 -15.20 -18.21 0.52
C ILE A 168 -16.09 -17.96 1.76
N PRO A 169 -16.71 -16.78 1.94
CA PRO A 169 -17.67 -16.56 3.03
C PRO A 169 -18.80 -17.59 3.08
N ASP A 170 -19.42 -17.89 1.94
CA ASP A 170 -20.49 -18.89 1.86
C ASP A 170 -19.95 -20.30 2.16
N ALA A 171 -18.74 -20.63 1.71
CA ALA A 171 -18.10 -21.89 2.06
C ALA A 171 -17.87 -22.04 3.57
N VAL A 172 -17.56 -20.96 4.29
CA VAL A 172 -17.51 -20.95 5.76
C VAL A 172 -18.90 -21.16 6.35
N ALA A 173 -19.87 -20.36 5.90
CA ALA A 173 -21.24 -20.37 6.42
C ALA A 173 -21.91 -21.75 6.27
N GLU A 174 -21.60 -22.47 5.18
CA GLU A 174 -22.18 -23.76 4.82
C GLU A 174 -21.37 -24.96 5.33
N GLY A 175 -20.25 -24.75 6.02
CA GLY A 175 -19.48 -25.87 6.58
C GLY A 175 -18.50 -26.55 5.61
N ARG A 176 -18.28 -25.99 4.42
CA ARG A 176 -17.29 -26.50 3.46
C ARG A 176 -15.85 -26.18 3.87
N VAL A 177 -15.64 -25.06 4.53
CA VAL A 177 -14.43 -24.74 5.29
C VAL A 177 -14.84 -24.27 6.70
N ASP A 178 -13.91 -24.26 7.64
CA ASP A 178 -14.19 -23.89 9.03
C ASP A 178 -13.86 -22.44 9.33
N VAL A 179 -12.84 -21.92 8.65
CA VAL A 179 -12.29 -20.58 8.85
C VAL A 179 -11.94 -20.00 7.49
N MET A 180 -12.25 -18.73 7.27
CA MET A 180 -11.62 -17.90 6.25
C MET A 180 -10.60 -17.00 6.95
N LEU A 181 -9.35 -16.99 6.47
CA LEU A 181 -8.38 -15.98 6.87
C LEU A 181 -8.46 -14.83 5.86
N THR A 182 -8.81 -13.65 6.34
CA THR A 182 -8.82 -12.43 5.53
C THR A 182 -8.46 -11.19 6.34
N ASP A 183 -8.53 -9.99 5.78
CA ASP A 183 -8.32 -8.75 6.52
C ASP A 183 -9.56 -8.39 7.36
N ASN A 184 -9.33 -7.74 8.50
CA ASN A 184 -10.35 -7.39 9.47
C ASN A 184 -11.50 -6.55 8.90
N VAL A 185 -11.22 -5.67 7.93
CA VAL A 185 -12.23 -4.84 7.28
C VAL A 185 -13.24 -5.70 6.50
N GLU A 186 -12.76 -6.66 5.70
CA GLU A 186 -13.64 -7.58 4.96
C GLU A 186 -14.37 -8.53 5.91
N ALA A 187 -13.67 -9.08 6.91
CA ALA A 187 -14.29 -9.97 7.89
C ALA A 187 -15.47 -9.30 8.61
N VAL A 188 -15.32 -8.03 9.03
CA VAL A 188 -16.39 -7.25 9.66
C VAL A 188 -17.54 -6.98 8.69
N LEU A 189 -17.24 -6.52 7.48
CA LEU A 189 -18.23 -6.29 6.44
C LEU A 189 -19.10 -7.53 6.22
N VAL A 190 -18.45 -8.66 5.92
CA VAL A 190 -19.13 -9.91 5.59
C VAL A 190 -19.91 -10.46 6.79
N ALA A 191 -19.38 -10.36 8.01
CA ALA A 191 -20.10 -10.78 9.22
C ALA A 191 -21.32 -9.89 9.56
N ASN A 192 -21.36 -8.66 9.06
CA ASN A 192 -22.52 -7.78 9.18
C ASN A 192 -23.56 -8.04 8.08
N GLU A 193 -23.14 -8.47 6.89
CA GLU A 193 -24.02 -8.86 5.78
C GLU A 193 -24.65 -10.24 5.99
N ASP A 194 -23.93 -11.21 6.58
CA ASP A 194 -24.43 -12.56 6.85
C ASP A 194 -24.43 -12.92 8.36
N PRO A 195 -25.62 -13.07 8.99
CA PRO A 195 -25.71 -13.40 10.41
C PRO A 195 -25.18 -14.79 10.78
N ARG A 196 -24.97 -15.69 9.80
CA ARG A 196 -24.33 -17.00 10.02
C ARG A 196 -22.84 -16.87 10.34
N LEU A 197 -22.22 -15.75 9.97
CA LEU A 197 -20.79 -15.52 10.08
C LEU A 197 -20.43 -14.63 11.27
N PHE A 198 -19.16 -14.68 11.69
CA PHE A 198 -18.61 -13.94 12.81
C PHE A 198 -17.14 -13.61 12.58
N ALA A 199 -16.76 -12.33 12.75
CA ALA A 199 -15.38 -11.88 12.73
C ALA A 199 -14.75 -11.98 14.12
N VAL A 200 -13.62 -12.68 14.23
CA VAL A 200 -12.94 -12.94 15.51
C VAL A 200 -11.99 -11.81 15.85
N GLN A 201 -12.29 -11.09 16.95
CA GLN A 201 -11.44 -10.02 17.51
C GLN A 201 -10.95 -9.00 16.46
N PRO A 202 -11.85 -8.38 15.65
CA PRO A 202 -11.44 -7.51 14.55
C PRO A 202 -10.66 -6.25 14.98
N ASP A 203 -10.81 -5.82 16.24
CA ASP A 203 -10.07 -4.70 16.85
C ASP A 203 -8.68 -5.10 17.38
N SER A 204 -8.36 -6.39 17.36
CA SER A 204 -7.05 -6.94 17.74
C SER A 204 -6.59 -7.97 16.70
N PRO A 205 -6.34 -7.53 15.45
CA PRO A 205 -5.99 -8.44 14.36
C PRO A 205 -4.68 -9.18 14.62
N LEU A 206 -4.53 -10.31 13.92
CA LEU A 206 -3.41 -11.25 13.99
C LEU A 206 -2.11 -10.69 13.37
N SER A 207 -2.22 -9.62 12.60
CA SER A 207 -1.12 -8.86 12.03
C SER A 207 -1.40 -7.36 12.12
N ARG A 208 -0.39 -6.56 11.79
CA ARG A 208 -0.54 -5.13 11.52
C ARG A 208 0.04 -4.86 10.15
N ASP A 209 -0.84 -4.47 9.24
CA ASP A 209 -0.54 -4.27 7.84
C ASP A 209 -1.06 -2.90 7.40
N GLU A 210 -0.56 -2.42 6.28
CA GLU A 210 -0.99 -1.18 5.66
C GLU A 210 -1.38 -1.43 4.21
N LEU A 211 -2.33 -0.66 3.68
CA LEU A 211 -2.71 -0.68 2.27
C LEU A 211 -2.05 0.48 1.52
N SER A 212 -1.55 0.20 0.33
CA SER A 212 -0.92 1.15 -0.59
C SER A 212 -1.40 0.92 -2.02
N TYR A 213 -1.13 1.88 -2.90
CA TYR A 213 -1.27 1.70 -4.35
C TYR A 213 0.02 1.17 -4.95
N MET A 214 -0.10 0.32 -5.97
CA MET A 214 1.04 -0.38 -6.57
C MET A 214 1.38 0.23 -7.93
N LEU A 215 2.65 0.59 -8.12
CA LEU A 215 3.17 1.31 -9.28
C LEU A 215 4.38 0.59 -9.89
N PRO A 216 4.74 0.89 -11.15
CA PRO A 216 5.98 0.40 -11.75
C PRO A 216 7.19 0.71 -10.87
N ARG A 217 8.11 -0.26 -10.74
CA ARG A 217 9.25 -0.15 -9.85
C ARG A 217 10.17 1.02 -10.22
N ASP A 218 10.45 1.15 -11.52
CA ASP A 218 11.52 2.01 -12.03
C ASP A 218 11.00 3.39 -12.49
N ASP A 219 9.99 3.93 -11.80
CA ASP A 219 9.40 5.24 -12.08
C ASP A 219 9.21 6.10 -10.82
N PRO A 220 10.28 6.72 -10.30
CA PRO A 220 10.21 7.56 -9.11
C PRO A 220 9.38 8.83 -9.31
N ALA A 221 9.26 9.34 -10.55
CA ALA A 221 8.47 10.54 -10.81
C ALA A 221 6.98 10.27 -10.60
N PHE A 222 6.47 9.16 -11.15
CA PHE A 222 5.09 8.76 -10.95
C PHE A 222 4.80 8.38 -9.50
N LEU A 223 5.70 7.64 -8.83
CA LEU A 223 5.59 7.32 -7.40
C LEU A 223 5.51 8.58 -6.54
N ASN A 224 6.39 9.56 -6.75
CA ASN A 224 6.39 10.79 -5.96
C ASN A 224 5.11 11.62 -6.17
N TRP A 225 4.59 11.65 -7.39
CA TRP A 225 3.33 12.32 -7.68
C TRP A 225 2.17 11.64 -6.92
N VAL A 226 2.09 10.32 -6.97
CA VAL A 226 1.05 9.55 -6.26
C VAL A 226 1.20 9.68 -4.75
N ASN A 227 2.41 9.70 -4.20
CA ASN A 227 2.64 9.93 -2.77
C ASN A 227 2.17 11.33 -2.33
N LEU A 228 2.46 12.37 -3.12
CA LEU A 228 1.92 13.70 -2.85
C LEU A 228 0.38 13.71 -2.92
N TRP A 229 -0.20 13.01 -3.89
CA TRP A 229 -1.65 12.87 -4.00
C TRP A 229 -2.26 12.14 -2.78
N VAL A 230 -1.69 11.01 -2.35
CA VAL A 230 -2.10 10.28 -1.12
C VAL A 230 -2.01 11.22 0.09
N HIS A 231 -0.91 11.95 0.24
CA HIS A 231 -0.76 12.92 1.33
C HIS A 231 -1.84 14.00 1.29
N ARG A 232 -2.17 14.53 0.10
CA ARG A 232 -3.22 15.54 -0.08
C ARG A 232 -4.61 14.99 0.22
N MET A 233 -4.91 13.76 -0.21
CA MET A 233 -6.16 13.02 0.08
C MET A 233 -6.36 12.76 1.58
N ALA A 234 -5.28 12.53 2.32
CA ALA A 234 -5.33 12.45 3.77
C ALA A 234 -5.57 13.83 4.40
N LEU A 235 -4.79 14.83 3.99
CA LEU A 235 -4.81 16.18 4.56
C LEU A 235 -6.17 16.90 4.39
N ASN A 236 -6.86 16.67 3.28
CA ASN A 236 -8.17 17.28 2.98
C ASN A 236 -9.37 16.44 3.46
N GLY A 237 -9.11 15.31 4.15
CA GLY A 237 -10.13 14.41 4.68
C GLY A 237 -10.88 13.60 3.64
N GLU A 238 -10.38 13.46 2.40
CA GLU A 238 -11.04 12.64 1.38
C GLU A 238 -11.00 11.15 1.72
N PHE A 239 -9.88 10.65 2.23
CA PHE A 239 -9.83 9.25 2.70
C PHE A 239 -10.77 8.98 3.87
N GLU A 240 -11.00 9.97 4.73
CA GLU A 240 -12.00 9.88 5.81
C GLU A 240 -13.41 9.77 5.23
N ARG A 241 -13.78 10.62 4.26
CA ARG A 241 -15.10 10.52 3.58
C ARG A 241 -15.29 9.18 2.88
N LEU A 242 -14.24 8.67 2.24
CA LEU A 242 -14.28 7.34 1.60
C LEU A 242 -14.42 6.23 2.66
N ARG A 243 -13.72 6.32 3.80
CA ARG A 243 -13.84 5.38 4.90
C ARG A 243 -15.25 5.39 5.49
N GLU A 244 -15.81 6.57 5.75
CA GLU A 244 -17.18 6.72 6.25
C GLU A 244 -18.20 6.07 5.30
N LYS A 245 -18.04 6.30 3.99
CA LYS A 245 -18.92 5.74 2.95
C LYS A 245 -18.83 4.22 2.84
N TRP A 246 -17.62 3.68 2.81
CA TRP A 246 -17.37 2.29 2.38
C TRP A 246 -17.07 1.32 3.52
N ILE A 247 -16.54 1.81 4.65
CA ILE A 247 -16.06 0.97 5.75
C ILE A 247 -16.93 1.19 6.99
N ASP A 248 -17.00 2.44 7.49
CA ASP A 248 -17.68 2.72 8.76
C ASP A 248 -19.20 2.67 8.61
N GLY A 249 -19.74 3.08 7.46
CA GLY A 249 -21.16 2.99 7.12
C GLY A 249 -21.72 1.56 7.10
N VAL A 250 -20.85 0.55 7.04
CA VAL A 250 -21.24 -0.87 7.11
C VAL A 250 -21.13 -1.44 8.53
N SER A 251 -20.58 -0.69 9.48
CA SER A 251 -20.34 -1.13 10.87
C SER A 251 -21.52 -0.86 11.84
N ALA A 252 -22.62 -0.25 11.39
CA ALA A 252 -23.68 0.20 12.31
C ALA A 252 -24.98 -0.62 12.23
N SER A 253 -25.12 -1.59 13.13
CA SER A 253 -26.44 -1.90 13.72
C SER A 253 -26.85 -0.71 14.61
N PRO A 254 -28.10 -0.21 14.57
CA PRO A 254 -28.49 1.00 15.28
C PRO A 254 -28.59 0.73 16.80
N GLY A 255 -27.48 0.92 17.51
CA GLY A 255 -27.38 0.72 18.94
C GLY A 255 -26.41 1.69 19.60
N LYS A 256 -26.94 2.84 20.01
CA LYS A 256 -26.32 3.85 20.91
C LYS A 256 -24.95 4.39 20.49
N ARG A 257 -24.93 5.60 19.93
CA ARG A 257 -23.76 6.50 20.02
C ARG A 257 -23.44 6.71 21.50
N SER A 258 -22.39 6.06 21.98
CA SER A 258 -21.76 6.35 23.26
C SER A 258 -20.72 7.43 23.02
N GLU A 259 -20.99 8.64 23.49
CA GLU A 259 -19.98 9.68 23.72
C GLU A 259 -18.99 9.15 24.77
N ASN A 260 -17.98 8.39 24.32
CA ASN A 260 -16.69 8.14 24.98
C ASN A 260 -16.00 6.96 24.28
N SER A 261 -15.31 7.23 23.16
CA SER A 261 -14.37 6.28 22.55
C SER A 261 -13.08 6.95 22.12
N SER A 262 -12.52 7.82 22.97
CA SER A 262 -11.08 8.10 22.93
C SER A 262 -10.38 7.07 23.84
N LYS A 263 -9.86 6.01 23.22
CA LYS A 263 -9.02 4.89 23.76
C LYS A 263 -9.65 3.51 23.56
N GLY A 264 -9.72 3.08 22.30
CA GLY A 264 -9.88 1.70 21.86
C GLY A 264 -9.25 1.59 20.47
N ALA A 265 -8.64 0.46 20.12
CA ALA A 265 -7.95 0.25 18.84
C ALA A 265 -8.94 0.13 17.68
N GLY A 266 -9.56 1.25 17.28
CA GLY A 266 -10.32 1.36 16.03
C GLY A 266 -9.40 1.59 14.84
N LEU A 267 -9.84 1.18 13.64
CA LEU A 267 -9.19 1.43 12.35
C LEU A 267 -8.70 2.88 12.26
N ARG A 268 -7.38 3.08 12.34
CA ARG A 268 -6.78 4.42 12.27
C ARG A 268 -6.38 4.72 10.84
N LEU A 269 -6.82 5.86 10.33
CA LEU A 269 -6.10 6.50 9.24
C LEU A 269 -4.73 6.91 9.75
N LEU A 270 -3.72 6.81 8.89
CA LEU A 270 -2.44 7.43 9.17
C LEU A 270 -2.65 8.94 9.06
N GLU A 271 -2.45 9.64 10.17
CA GLU A 271 -2.40 11.09 10.13
C GLU A 271 -1.27 11.49 9.16
N PRO A 272 -1.49 12.45 8.25
CA PRO A 272 -0.40 13.01 7.46
C PRO A 272 0.69 13.44 8.45
N LEU A 273 1.97 13.19 8.14
CA LEU A 273 3.11 13.64 8.95
C LEU A 273 3.05 15.17 9.12
N GLY A 274 2.28 15.63 10.09
CA GLY A 274 1.86 16.99 10.30
C GLY A 274 2.23 17.38 11.72
N ASN A 275 3.27 18.20 11.80
CA ASN A 275 3.89 18.72 13.02
C ASN A 275 4.43 17.65 13.98
N ILE A 276 5.71 17.35 13.81
CA ILE A 276 6.58 17.08 14.96
C ILE A 276 6.42 18.26 15.92
N SER A 277 5.60 18.07 16.94
CA SER A 277 5.66 18.88 18.15
C SER A 277 7.10 18.78 18.63
N ARG A 278 7.81 19.90 18.60
CA ARG A 278 9.22 20.02 19.01
C ARG A 278 9.49 19.10 20.22
N PRO A 279 10.36 18.08 20.10
CA PRO A 279 10.90 17.47 21.28
C PRO A 279 11.69 18.56 22.00
N ALA A 280 11.54 18.63 23.31
CA ALA A 280 12.37 19.45 24.17
C ALA A 280 13.84 19.01 24.03
N VAL A 281 14.55 19.57 23.04
CA VAL A 281 16.02 19.59 23.03
C VAL A 281 16.42 20.71 23.98
N GLY A 282 16.39 20.37 25.27
CA GLY A 282 17.04 21.15 26.29
C GLY A 282 18.55 21.14 26.05
N ARG A 283 19.08 22.34 25.81
CA ARG A 283 20.49 22.75 26.02
C ARG A 283 21.54 21.92 25.28
N LEU A 284 21.93 22.40 24.12
CA LEU A 284 23.34 22.60 23.77
C LEU A 284 23.37 23.75 22.76
N PHE A 285 24.23 24.73 23.02
CA PHE A 285 24.43 25.97 22.26
C PHE A 285 23.39 27.07 22.51
N ALA A 286 23.50 27.71 23.67
CA ALA A 286 23.20 29.13 23.78
C ALA A 286 24.53 29.90 23.70
N ARG A 287 24.68 30.74 22.66
CA ARG A 287 25.22 32.10 22.74
C ARG A 287 24.93 32.83 21.43
N ASP A 288 24.53 34.07 21.59
CA ASP A 288 23.98 34.99 20.59
C ASP A 288 24.98 35.33 19.46
N GLU A 289 25.14 34.44 18.49
CA GLU A 289 25.90 34.73 17.27
C GLU A 289 24.98 35.41 16.22
N PRO A 290 25.37 36.56 15.65
CA PRO A 290 24.58 37.22 14.61
C PRO A 290 24.45 36.32 13.36
N TRP A 291 23.31 36.43 12.67
CA TRP A 291 22.98 35.68 11.44
C TRP A 291 24.09 35.69 10.37
N SER A 292 24.88 36.76 10.30
CA SER A 292 26.02 36.90 9.39
C SER A 292 27.16 35.88 9.64
N VAL A 293 27.29 35.35 10.85
CA VAL A 293 28.30 34.32 11.18
C VAL A 293 27.85 32.95 10.64
N ILE A 294 26.55 32.66 10.71
CA ILE A 294 25.94 31.44 10.16
C ILE A 294 26.05 31.43 8.62
N GLU A 295 25.85 32.57 7.96
CA GLU A 295 26.05 32.69 6.50
C GLU A 295 27.49 32.36 6.06
N SER A 296 28.50 32.70 6.87
CA SER A 296 29.90 32.38 6.57
C SER A 296 30.21 30.88 6.58
N TRP A 297 29.40 30.07 7.26
CA TRP A 297 29.54 28.60 7.30
C TRP A 297 28.97 27.97 6.04
N PHE A 298 27.88 28.55 5.50
CA PHE A 298 27.31 28.11 4.23
C PHE A 298 28.17 28.55 3.04
N SER A 299 28.81 29.73 3.07
CA SER A 299 29.66 30.18 1.97
C SER A 299 30.98 29.42 1.87
N GLN A 300 31.58 28.99 3.00
CA GLN A 300 32.86 28.26 3.02
C GLN A 300 32.73 26.77 2.66
N GLY A 301 31.52 26.20 2.73
CA GLY A 301 31.28 24.78 2.40
C GLY A 301 31.23 24.51 0.89
N TRP A 302 30.77 25.46 0.09
CA TRP A 302 30.53 25.27 -1.36
C TRP A 302 31.79 25.35 -2.22
N ASP A 303 32.77 26.19 -1.87
CA ASP A 303 34.01 26.34 -2.64
C ASP A 303 34.98 25.16 -2.50
N SER A 304 34.85 24.36 -1.43
CA SER A 304 35.71 23.20 -1.17
C SER A 304 35.30 21.92 -1.94
N LEU A 305 34.08 21.88 -2.50
CA LEU A 305 33.52 20.72 -3.19
C LEU A 305 33.81 20.69 -4.69
N PHE A 306 34.29 21.79 -5.29
CA PHE A 306 34.60 21.86 -6.73
C PHE A 306 36.05 22.22 -7.07
N ALA A 307 36.93 22.39 -6.09
CA ALA A 307 38.35 22.66 -6.32
C ALA A 307 39.23 21.42 -6.09
N LYS A 308 39.35 20.56 -7.11
CA LYS A 308 40.54 19.73 -7.39
C LYS A 308 40.47 19.09 -8.78
N ARG A 309 41.08 19.74 -9.78
CA ARG A 309 41.60 19.05 -10.98
C ARG A 309 42.97 18.42 -10.65
N PRO A 310 43.34 17.27 -11.23
CA PRO A 310 44.67 16.68 -11.02
C PRO A 310 45.77 17.54 -11.64
N ARG A 311 46.88 17.72 -10.92
CA ARG A 311 48.14 18.27 -11.44
C ARG A 311 48.75 17.28 -12.44
N SER A 312 49.21 17.85 -13.54
CA SER A 312 50.08 17.25 -14.56
C SER A 312 51.30 16.54 -13.95
N LEU A 313 51.51 15.27 -14.33
CA LEU A 313 52.81 14.62 -14.26
C LEU A 313 53.67 15.16 -15.41
N GLY A 314 54.58 16.08 -15.09
CA GLY A 314 55.72 16.40 -15.94
C GLY A 314 56.88 15.49 -15.55
N VAL A 315 57.26 14.58 -16.45
CA VAL A 315 58.53 13.85 -16.37
C VAL A 315 59.48 14.53 -17.34
N SER A 316 60.54 15.12 -16.79
CA SER A 316 61.69 15.67 -17.52
C SER A 316 62.69 14.55 -17.82
N SER A 317 63.23 14.58 -19.03
CA SER A 317 64.30 13.72 -19.55
C SER A 317 65.70 14.19 -19.13
N ALA A 318 66.62 13.24 -18.87
CA ALA A 318 68.08 13.24 -19.14
C ALA A 318 68.70 12.00 -18.40
N GLU A 319 69.15 10.96 -19.09
CA GLU A 319 70.50 10.69 -19.63
C GLU A 319 71.57 10.23 -18.61
N SER A 320 72.25 9.11 -18.94
CA SER A 320 73.55 8.57 -18.43
C SER A 320 73.64 8.20 -16.94
N PHE A 321 74.09 7.02 -16.48
CA PHE A 321 75.05 6.01 -16.94
C PHE A 321 74.51 4.59 -16.67
#